data_AF-A0A9P0CYV8-F1
#
_entry.id   AF-A0A9P0CYV8-F1
#
_cell.length_a   1.000
_cell.length_b   1.000
_cell.length_c   1.000
_cell.angle_alpha   90.00
_cell.angle_beta   90.00
_cell.angle_gamma   90.00
#
_symmetry.space_group_name_H-M   'P 1'
#
loop_
_entity.id
_entity.type
_entity.pdbx_description
1 polymer ?
#
loop_
_entity_poly.entity_id
_entity_poly.type
_entity_poly.pdbx_seq_one_letter_code
_entity_poly.pdbx_strand_id
1 'polypeptide(L)'
;MTGINGKIITIMLLIELFVGTADACGPYHITKAYWTDAGKPTLNNQSPNEKTAFYNCVKDLGCATLTLDRYMQNFVKDCNNDSKIDCDDFISIHVNGPFGCNKQLPSGVEEIYEDCKNKTVLDYKRKNVH
;
A
#
# COMPACT_ATOMS: atom_id res chain seq x y z
N MET A 1 -24.51 -2.32 37.46
CA MET A 1 -23.38 -2.89 36.70
C MET A 1 -23.68 -2.74 35.21
N THR A 2 -23.56 -1.52 34.71
CA THR A 2 -23.83 -1.14 33.31
C THR A 2 -22.75 -0.16 32.93
N GLY A 3 -22.04 -0.35 31.81
CA GLY A 3 -21.18 0.76 31.38
C GLY A 3 -20.11 0.56 30.31
N ILE A 4 -19.62 -0.65 30.00
CA ILE A 4 -18.45 -0.76 29.08
C ILE A 4 -18.62 -1.84 27.99
N ASN A 5 -19.41 -2.90 28.22
CA ASN A 5 -19.43 -4.05 27.30
C ASN A 5 -20.33 -3.92 26.06
N GLY A 6 -21.30 -3.00 26.04
CA GLY A 6 -22.22 -2.87 24.90
C GLY A 6 -21.68 -2.05 23.72
N LYS A 7 -20.91 -0.99 24.01
CA LYS A 7 -20.40 -0.07 22.97
C LYS A 7 -19.25 -0.68 22.15
N ILE A 8 -18.43 -1.54 22.78
CA ILE A 8 -17.33 -2.24 22.09
C ILE A 8 -17.90 -3.29 21.12
N ILE A 9 -18.96 -4.01 21.51
CA ILE A 9 -19.63 -5.00 20.64
C ILE A 9 -20.28 -4.31 19.43
N THR A 10 -20.90 -3.13 19.61
CA THR A 10 -21.42 -2.34 18.48
C THR A 10 -20.32 -1.82 17.56
N ILE A 11 -19.15 -1.43 18.09
CA ILE A 11 -17.99 -1.02 17.28
C ILE A 11 -17.40 -2.22 16.52
N MET A 12 -17.30 -3.40 17.14
CA MET A 12 -16.84 -4.62 16.47
C MET A 12 -17.79 -5.09 15.37
N LEU A 13 -19.11 -5.03 15.58
CA LEU A 13 -20.11 -5.37 14.56
C LEU A 13 -20.15 -4.37 13.38
N LEU A 14 -19.79 -3.11 13.60
CA LEU A 14 -19.67 -2.14 12.50
C LEU A 14 -18.41 -2.38 11.65
N ILE A 15 -17.35 -2.99 12.18
CA ILE A 15 -16.15 -3.34 11.43
C ILE A 15 -16.41 -4.52 10.48
N GLU A 16 -17.28 -5.46 10.85
CA GLU A 16 -17.61 -6.65 10.02
C GLU A 16 -18.39 -6.31 8.73
N LEU A 17 -19.11 -5.18 8.69
CA LEU A 17 -19.83 -4.72 7.49
C LEU A 17 -18.96 -3.96 6.48
N PHE A 18 -17.71 -3.64 6.83
CA PHE A 18 -16.74 -2.96 5.96
C PHE A 18 -15.60 -3.86 5.48
N VAL A 19 -15.66 -5.17 5.70
CA VAL A 19 -14.74 -6.11 5.03
C VAL A 19 -15.20 -6.31 3.58
N GLY A 20 -15.11 -5.23 2.80
CA GLY A 20 -14.95 -5.38 1.36
C GLY A 20 -13.64 -6.12 1.14
N THR A 21 -13.65 -7.13 0.28
CA THR A 21 -12.41 -7.68 -0.27
C THR A 21 -11.56 -6.51 -0.70
N ALA A 22 -10.34 -6.41 -0.16
CA ALA A 22 -9.46 -5.31 -0.49
C ALA A 22 -9.01 -5.49 -1.94
N ASP A 23 -9.84 -5.04 -2.89
CA ASP A 23 -9.56 -5.10 -4.31
C ASP A 23 -8.40 -4.15 -4.62
N ALA A 24 -7.19 -4.71 -4.59
CA ALA A 24 -5.98 -4.05 -5.04
C ALA A 24 -6.03 -3.85 -6.57
N CYS A 25 -5.59 -2.68 -7.04
CA CYS A 25 -5.65 -2.33 -8.46
C CYS A 25 -4.42 -1.53 -8.91
N GLY A 26 -4.09 -1.63 -10.20
CA GLY A 26 -2.99 -0.88 -10.79
C GLY A 26 -1.62 -1.55 -10.67
N PRO A 27 -0.56 -0.91 -11.20
CA PRO A 27 0.79 -1.48 -11.25
C PRO A 27 1.43 -1.64 -9.87
N TYR A 28 0.94 -0.90 -8.87
CA TYR A 28 1.42 -0.97 -7.48
C TYR A 28 0.45 -1.70 -6.54
N HIS A 29 -0.53 -2.45 -7.07
CA HIS A 29 -1.48 -3.22 -6.25
C HIS A 29 -2.09 -2.41 -5.08
N ILE A 30 -2.48 -1.16 -5.35
CA ILE A 30 -2.98 -0.23 -4.32
C ILE A 30 -4.43 -0.56 -4.01
N THR A 31 -4.77 -0.63 -2.73
CA THR A 31 -6.16 -0.79 -2.27
C THR A 31 -6.85 0.57 -2.10
N LYS A 32 -8.18 0.58 -2.04
CA LYS A 32 -8.94 1.83 -1.82
C LYS A 32 -8.65 2.49 -0.47
N ALA A 33 -8.35 1.71 0.56
CA ALA A 33 -7.93 2.22 1.87
C ALA A 33 -6.55 2.90 1.76
N TYR A 34 -5.59 2.23 1.12
CA TYR A 34 -4.26 2.78 0.85
C TYR A 34 -4.35 4.13 0.12
N TRP A 35 -5.13 4.19 -0.96
CA TRP A 35 -5.37 5.44 -1.71
C TRP A 35 -6.06 6.51 -0.87
N THR A 36 -6.95 6.12 0.05
CA THR A 36 -7.62 7.03 0.98
C THR A 36 -6.63 7.64 1.97
N ASP A 37 -5.76 6.82 2.56
CA ASP A 37 -4.76 7.26 3.52
C ASP A 37 -3.67 8.12 2.85
N ALA A 38 -3.46 7.97 1.55
CA ALA A 38 -2.62 8.83 0.72
C ALA A 38 -3.29 10.16 0.33
N GLY A 39 -4.48 10.47 0.86
CA GLY A 39 -5.20 11.72 0.59
C GLY A 39 -5.98 11.74 -0.71
N LYS A 40 -6.31 10.56 -1.27
CA LYS A 40 -7.19 10.41 -2.44
C LYS A 40 -6.77 11.23 -3.68
N PRO A 41 -5.52 11.13 -4.17
CA PRO A 41 -5.13 11.83 -5.40
C PRO A 41 -6.05 11.41 -6.58
N THR A 42 -6.32 12.35 -7.47
CA THR A 42 -7.18 12.12 -8.64
C THR A 42 -6.55 12.70 -9.91
N LEU A 43 -7.09 12.30 -11.06
CA LEU A 43 -6.71 12.82 -12.38
C LEU A 43 -7.68 13.91 -12.82
N ASN A 44 -7.23 14.83 -13.67
CA ASN A 44 -8.08 15.77 -14.42
C ASN A 44 -9.11 16.55 -13.57
N ASN A 45 -8.74 16.94 -12.33
CA ASN A 45 -9.63 17.58 -11.37
C ASN A 45 -10.91 16.78 -11.04
N GLN A 46 -10.90 15.47 -11.27
CA GLN A 46 -11.96 14.56 -10.87
C GLN A 46 -12.18 14.65 -9.36
N SER A 47 -13.44 14.59 -8.91
CA SER A 47 -13.74 14.62 -7.49
C SER A 47 -13.27 13.32 -6.81
N PRO A 48 -12.57 13.39 -5.66
CA PRO A 48 -12.11 12.21 -4.91
C PRO A 48 -13.25 11.38 -4.31
N ASN A 49 -14.49 11.86 -4.36
CA ASN A 49 -15.66 11.12 -3.88
C ASN A 49 -16.39 10.37 -5.00
N GLU A 50 -15.97 10.55 -6.26
CA GLU A 50 -16.52 9.78 -7.37
C GLU A 50 -16.15 8.29 -7.25
N LYS A 51 -17.10 7.42 -7.63
CA LYS A 51 -16.91 5.97 -7.53
C LYS A 51 -15.74 5.45 -8.37
N THR A 52 -15.42 6.14 -9.47
CA THR A 52 -14.35 5.77 -10.41
C THR A 52 -12.99 6.40 -10.07
N ALA A 53 -12.94 7.38 -9.16
CA ALA A 53 -11.72 8.16 -8.87
C ALA A 53 -10.53 7.28 -8.46
N PHE A 54 -10.78 6.32 -7.56
CA PHE A 54 -9.79 5.34 -7.14
C PHE A 54 -9.23 4.56 -8.34
N TYR A 55 -10.09 3.90 -9.12
CA TYR A 55 -9.68 3.06 -10.24
C TYR A 55 -8.98 3.86 -11.34
N ASN A 56 -9.44 5.08 -11.63
CA ASN A 56 -8.82 5.95 -12.61
C ASN A 56 -7.40 6.33 -12.18
N CYS A 57 -7.23 6.74 -10.92
CA CYS A 57 -5.93 7.13 -10.40
C CYS A 57 -4.94 5.97 -10.34
N VAL A 58 -5.31 4.85 -9.72
CA VAL A 58 -4.35 3.76 -9.52
C VAL A 58 -4.00 3.01 -10.81
N LYS A 59 -4.76 3.18 -11.89
CA LYS A 59 -4.41 2.65 -13.23
C LYS A 59 -3.47 3.58 -14.02
N ASP A 60 -3.40 4.85 -13.66
CA ASP A 60 -2.45 5.79 -14.24
C ASP A 60 -1.13 5.76 -13.47
N LEU A 61 0.00 5.61 -14.17
CA LEU A 61 1.30 5.44 -13.51
C LEU A 61 1.67 6.67 -12.66
N GLY A 62 1.39 7.88 -13.14
CA GLY A 62 1.71 9.11 -12.44
C GLY A 62 0.89 9.27 -11.15
N CYS A 63 -0.43 9.06 -11.24
CA CYS A 63 -1.32 9.15 -10.09
C CYS A 63 -1.12 8.00 -9.10
N ALA A 64 -0.82 6.79 -9.58
CA ALA A 64 -0.44 5.66 -8.73
C ALA A 64 0.88 5.94 -7.99
N THR A 65 1.88 6.53 -8.65
CA THR A 65 3.15 6.93 -8.01
C THR A 65 2.91 8.00 -6.96
N LEU A 66 2.10 9.02 -7.28
CA LEU A 66 1.73 10.05 -6.31
C LEU A 66 1.00 9.47 -5.08
N THR A 67 0.19 8.43 -5.29
CA THR A 67 -0.48 7.71 -4.20
C THR A 67 0.54 7.00 -3.31
N LEU A 68 1.50 6.28 -3.91
CA LEU A 68 2.59 5.61 -3.20
C LEU A 68 3.40 6.61 -2.39
N ASP A 69 3.85 7.70 -3.00
CA ASP A 69 4.70 8.72 -2.37
C ASP A 69 4.00 9.36 -1.16
N ARG A 70 2.73 9.76 -1.31
CA ARG A 70 1.96 10.36 -0.21
C ARG A 70 1.69 9.37 0.92
N TYR A 71 1.46 8.10 0.59
CA TYR A 71 1.31 7.08 1.62
C TYR A 71 2.61 6.91 2.41
N MET A 72 3.75 6.85 1.73
CA MET A 72 5.06 6.72 2.39
C MET A 72 5.38 7.97 3.23
N GLN A 73 5.06 9.18 2.76
CA GLN A 73 5.20 10.40 3.57
C GLN A 73 4.43 10.34 4.90
N ASN A 74 3.32 9.61 4.95
CA ASN A 74 2.50 9.49 6.15
C ASN A 74 2.96 8.38 7.11
N PHE A 75 3.60 7.32 6.59
CA PHE A 75 3.76 6.07 7.34
C PHE A 75 5.16 5.45 7.34
N VAL A 76 6.07 5.94 6.50
CA VAL A 76 7.43 5.39 6.42
C VAL A 76 8.15 5.53 7.76
N LYS A 77 8.87 4.47 8.13
CA LYS A 77 9.66 4.37 9.35
C LYS A 77 10.61 3.18 9.22
N ASP A 78 11.64 3.19 10.04
CA ASP A 78 12.62 2.11 10.14
C ASP A 78 11.91 0.88 10.72
N CYS A 79 11.61 -0.09 9.87
CA CYS A 79 10.91 -1.31 10.21
C CYS A 79 11.88 -2.40 10.66
N ASN A 80 13.09 -2.45 10.10
CA ASN A 80 14.09 -3.49 10.39
C ASN A 80 15.07 -3.10 11.51
N ASN A 81 14.99 -1.86 12.01
CA ASN A 81 15.83 -1.25 13.06
C ASN A 81 17.32 -1.14 12.70
N ASP A 82 17.62 -0.91 11.42
CA ASP A 82 19.01 -0.76 10.93
C ASP A 82 19.49 0.71 10.93
N SER A 83 18.66 1.63 11.46
CA SER A 83 18.88 3.08 11.49
C SER A 83 18.86 3.76 10.12
N LYS A 84 18.28 3.13 9.10
CA LYS A 84 18.06 3.71 7.79
C LYS A 84 16.57 3.64 7.42
N ILE A 85 16.23 4.41 6.39
CA ILE A 85 14.94 4.35 5.72
C ILE A 85 15.23 3.98 4.28
N ASP A 86 15.02 2.73 3.92
CA ASP A 86 15.37 2.22 2.60
C ASP A 86 14.29 1.30 1.98
N CYS A 87 14.66 0.56 0.94
CA CYS A 87 13.73 -0.31 0.22
C CYS A 87 13.09 -1.37 1.12
N ASP A 88 13.79 -1.87 2.15
CA ASP A 88 13.28 -2.91 3.05
C ASP A 88 12.14 -2.37 3.92
N ASP A 89 12.24 -1.11 4.33
CA ASP A 89 11.18 -0.41 5.07
C ASP A 89 9.98 -0.10 4.17
N PHE A 90 10.26 0.39 2.97
CA PHE A 90 9.21 0.74 2.00
C PHE A 90 8.37 -0.47 1.62
N ILE A 91 8.99 -1.62 1.30
CA ILE A 91 8.24 -2.82 0.91
C ILE A 91 7.42 -3.36 2.09
N SER A 92 7.97 -3.31 3.30
CA SER A 92 7.27 -3.73 4.52
C SER A 92 6.01 -2.90 4.75
N ILE A 93 6.12 -1.58 4.68
CA ILE A 93 4.96 -0.67 4.84
C ILE A 93 3.98 -0.78 3.68
N HIS A 94 4.46 -0.95 2.45
CA HIS A 94 3.60 -1.09 1.27
C HIS A 94 2.69 -2.32 1.36
N VAL A 95 3.27 -3.47 1.73
CA VAL A 95 2.59 -4.77 1.72
C VAL A 95 1.80 -4.98 3.01
N ASN A 96 2.38 -4.64 4.15
CA ASN A 96 1.79 -4.96 5.46
C ASN A 96 1.05 -3.78 6.11
N GLY A 97 1.10 -2.60 5.49
CA GLY A 97 0.50 -1.37 5.99
C GLY A 97 1.31 -0.72 7.13
N PRO A 98 0.80 0.39 7.70
CA PRO A 98 1.58 1.27 8.57
C PRO A 98 1.94 0.63 9.91
N PHE A 99 1.23 -0.39 10.36
CA PHE A 99 1.50 -1.10 11.62
C PHE A 99 2.12 -2.48 11.37
N GLY A 100 2.56 -2.74 10.15
CA GLY A 100 2.93 -4.04 9.65
C GLY A 100 4.42 -4.39 9.68
N CYS A 101 5.30 -3.56 10.25
CA CYS A 101 6.76 -3.79 10.21
C CYS A 101 7.19 -5.18 10.70
N ASN A 102 6.51 -5.73 11.70
CA ASN A 102 6.85 -7.04 12.28
C ASN A 102 6.22 -8.23 11.54
N LYS A 103 5.50 -7.98 10.44
CA LYS A 103 4.89 -9.04 9.63
C LYS A 103 5.86 -9.43 8.52
N GLN A 104 6.02 -10.74 8.33
CA GLN A 104 6.77 -11.25 7.19
C GLN A 104 6.05 -10.89 5.89
N LEU A 105 6.82 -10.59 4.85
CA LEU A 105 6.29 -10.48 3.50
C LEU A 105 5.69 -11.84 3.08
N PRO A 106 4.58 -11.85 2.32
CA PRO A 106 4.13 -13.07 1.68
C PRO A 106 5.23 -13.65 0.79
N SER A 107 5.40 -14.97 0.78
CA SER A 107 6.51 -15.65 0.09
C SER A 107 6.69 -15.23 -1.37
N GLY A 108 5.58 -15.07 -2.11
CA GLY A 108 5.63 -14.63 -3.51
C GLY A 108 6.07 -13.17 -3.69
N VAL A 109 5.87 -12.31 -2.69
CA VAL A 109 6.31 -10.90 -2.74
C VAL A 109 7.77 -10.78 -2.33
N GLU A 110 8.19 -11.50 -1.29
CA GLU A 110 9.58 -11.53 -0.82
C GLU A 110 10.54 -11.98 -1.93
N GLU A 111 10.20 -13.05 -2.66
CA GLU A 111 11.00 -13.55 -3.77
C GLU A 111 11.14 -12.53 -4.91
N ILE A 112 10.03 -11.89 -5.30
CA ILE A 112 10.03 -10.87 -6.37
C ILE A 112 10.84 -9.65 -5.94
N TYR A 113 10.70 -9.24 -4.67
CA TYR A 113 11.41 -8.11 -4.11
C TYR A 113 12.92 -8.36 -4.09
N GLU A 114 13.37 -9.49 -3.56
CA GLU A 114 14.79 -9.84 -3.49
C GLU A 114 15.41 -10.06 -4.87
N ASP A 115 14.70 -10.69 -5.80
CA ASP A 115 15.14 -10.83 -7.19
C ASP A 115 15.28 -9.46 -7.87
N CYS A 116 14.44 -8.49 -7.54
CA CYS A 116 14.56 -7.11 -8.03
C CYS A 116 15.73 -6.36 -7.39
N LYS A 117 15.86 -6.43 -6.05
CA LYS A 117 16.89 -5.74 -5.27
C LYS A 117 18.30 -6.17 -5.66
N ASN A 118 18.47 -7.46 -5.97
CA ASN A 118 19.77 -8.04 -6.32
C ASN A 118 20.13 -7.92 -7.81
N LYS A 119 19.20 -7.47 -8.67
CA LYS A 119 19.49 -7.24 -10.10
C LYS A 119 20.21 -5.93 -10.33
N THR A 120 21.29 -5.99 -11.08
CA THR A 120 21.98 -4.79 -11.55
C THR A 120 21.29 -4.23 -12.80
N VAL A 121 21.53 -2.95 -13.10
CA VAL A 121 21.15 -2.33 -14.39
C VAL A 121 21.68 -3.13 -15.60
N LEU A 122 22.79 -3.85 -15.43
CA LEU A 122 23.38 -4.68 -16.48
C LEU A 122 22.57 -5.96 -16.74
N ASP A 123 21.92 -6.51 -15.72
CA ASP A 123 21.05 -7.69 -15.86
C ASP A 123 19.76 -7.35 -16.61
N TYR A 124 19.27 -6.12 -16.46
CA TYR A 124 18.14 -5.60 -17.24
C TYR A 124 18.51 -5.38 -18.72
N LYS A 125 19.71 -4.86 -18.99
CA LYS A 125 20.19 -4.66 -20.37
C LYS A 125 20.37 -6.00 -21.09
N ARG A 126 20.87 -7.04 -20.42
CA ARG A 126 21.12 -8.37 -21.03
C ARG A 126 19.84 -9.09 -21.49
N LYS A 127 18.68 -8.80 -20.87
CA LYS A 127 17.37 -9.38 -21.24
C LYS A 127 16.65 -8.67 -22.39
N ASN A 128 17.07 -7.46 -22.76
CA ASN A 128 16.42 -6.64 -23.79
C ASN A 128 17.30 -6.43 -25.04
N VAL A 129 18.32 -7.28 -25.23
CA VAL A 129 19.06 -7.40 -26.48
C VAL A 129 18.44 -8.55 -27.28
N HIS A 130 17.33 -8.26 -27.94
CA HIS A 130 16.81 -9.03 -29.06
C HIS A 130 16.39 -8.06 -30.15
#